data_AF-A0A7Z0N7R1-F1
#
_entry.id   AF-A0A7Z0N7R1-F1
#
_cell.length_a   1.000
_cell.length_b   1.000
_cell.length_c   1.000
_cell.angle_alpha   90.00
_cell.angle_beta   90.00
_cell.angle_gamma   90.00
#
_symmetry.space_group_name_H-M   'P 1'
#
loop_
_entity.id
_entity.type
_entity.pdbx_description
1 polymer ?
#
loop_
_entity_poly.entity_id
_entity_poly.type
_entity_poly.pdbx_seq_one_letter_code
_entity_poly.pdbx_strand_id
1 'polypeptide(L)' 'MKPRKIKDNALKAQLRTPMFKMQQQTPKKGKGSYSRKGRITKQEANVGNRQGYSQAA' A
#
# COMPACT_ATOMS: atom_id res chain seq x y z
N MET A 1 2.77 -3.51 25.02
CA MET A 1 2.00 -2.73 26.02
C MET A 1 0.64 -3.39 26.19
N LYS A 2 0.24 -3.74 27.42
CA LYS A 2 -1.08 -4.36 27.68
C LYS A 2 -2.16 -3.27 27.50
N PRO A 3 -3.25 -3.52 26.74
CA PRO A 3 -4.30 -2.52 26.58
C PRO A 3 -4.92 -2.23 27.95
N ARG A 4 -4.96 -0.94 28.32
CA ARG A 4 -5.61 -0.50 29.55
C ARG A 4 -7.12 -0.77 29.44
N LYS A 5 -7.73 -1.18 30.56
CA LYS A 5 -9.19 -1.30 30.64
C LYS A 5 -9.81 0.09 30.44
N ILE A 6 -10.83 0.17 29.59
CA ILE A 6 -11.60 1.40 29.36
C ILE A 6 -12.49 1.62 30.58
N LYS A 7 -12.46 2.82 31.16
CA LYS A 7 -13.21 3.15 32.38
C LYS A 7 -14.53 3.87 32.11
N ASP A 8 -14.53 4.77 31.13
CA ASP A 8 -15.67 5.64 30.85
C ASP A 8 -16.39 5.21 29.56
N ASN A 9 -16.05 5.82 28.42
CA ASN A 9 -16.75 5.61 27.15
C ASN A 9 -15.97 4.69 26.20
N ALA A 10 -16.56 3.53 25.90
CA ALA A 10 -16.01 2.53 25.00
C ALA A 10 -15.85 3.03 23.56
N LEU A 11 -16.82 3.77 23.02
CA LEU A 11 -16.80 4.25 21.63
C LEU A 11 -15.69 5.29 21.40
N LYS A 12 -15.53 6.24 22.34
CA LYS A 12 -14.46 7.25 22.27
C LYS A 12 -13.07 6.60 22.35
N ALA A 13 -12.92 5.59 23.21
CA ALA A 13 -11.67 4.85 23.31
C ALA A 13 -11.36 4.07 22.03
N GLN A 14 -12.38 3.42 21.45
CA GLN A 14 -12.24 2.65 20.22
C GLN A 14 -11.84 3.55 19.03
N LEU A 15 -12.44 4.73 18.90
CA LEU A 15 -12.09 5.72 17.86
C LEU A 15 -10.61 6.17 17.93
N ARG A 16 -10.02 6.16 19.13
CA ARG A 16 -8.61 6.55 19.34
C ARG A 16 -7.60 5.46 18.96
N THR A 17 -8.06 4.24 18.70
CA THR A 17 -7.18 3.13 18.32
C THR A 17 -6.71 3.28 16.87
N PRO A 18 -5.61 2.60 16.47
CA PRO A 18 -5.13 2.61 15.08
C PRO A 18 -6.14 2.08 14.06
N MET A 19 -7.18 1.36 14.50
CA MET A 19 -8.23 0.80 13.65
C MET A 19 -9.00 1.91 12.91
N PHE A 20 -9.27 3.03 13.58
CA PHE A 20 -10.05 4.15 13.03
C PHE A 20 -9.17 5.35 12.70
N LYS A 21 -7.89 5.13 12.43
CA LYS A 21 -7.00 6.20 11.97
C LYS A 21 -7.42 6.70 10.60
N MET A 22 -7.22 7.99 10.35
CA MET A 22 -7.41 8.58 9.02
C MET A 22 -6.52 7.86 8.00
N GLN A 23 -7.13 7.37 6.92
CA GLN A 23 -6.42 6.72 5.83
C GLN A 23 -6.28 7.71 4.67
N GLN A 24 -5.04 7.95 4.23
CA GLN A 24 -4.76 8.78 3.06
C GLN A 24 -4.63 7.88 1.83
N GLN A 25 -5.42 8.17 0.78
CA GLN A 25 -5.28 7.49 -0.50
C GLN A 25 -4.12 8.08 -1.29
N THR A 26 -3.37 7.24 -1.99
CA THR A 26 -2.33 7.71 -2.92
C THR A 26 -2.98 8.26 -4.19
N PRO A 27 -2.67 9.52 -4.58
CA PRO A 27 -3.26 10.12 -5.76
C PRO A 27 -2.73 9.44 -7.04
N LYS A 28 -3.58 9.34 -8.07
CA LYS A 28 -3.19 8.73 -9.37
C LYS A 28 -2.27 9.63 -10.20
N LYS A 29 -2.30 10.95 -10.00
CA LYS A 29 -1.50 11.95 -10.71
C LYS A 29 -1.10 13.09 -9.76
N GLY A 30 -0.03 13.81 -10.08
CA GLY A 30 0.47 14.94 -9.28
C GLY A 30 1.45 14.54 -8.16
N LYS A 31 1.50 15.31 -7.07
CA LYS A 31 2.45 15.09 -5.96
C LYS A 31 2.18 13.75 -5.27
N GLY A 32 3.24 12.95 -5.06
CA GLY A 32 3.14 11.64 -4.40
C GLY A 32 2.47 10.54 -5.23
N SER A 33 2.30 10.74 -6.54
CA SER A 33 1.69 9.75 -7.45
C SER A 33 2.69 8.82 -8.16
N TYR A 34 3.99 9.16 -8.16
CA TYR A 34 5.01 8.36 -8.82
C TYR A 34 5.20 7.01 -8.12
N SER A 35 5.17 5.92 -8.89
CA SER A 35 5.48 4.57 -8.41
C SER A 35 6.65 3.99 -9.20
N ARG A 36 7.69 3.51 -8.50
CA ARG A 36 8.87 2.90 -9.13
C ARG A 36 8.54 1.67 -9.99
N LYS A 37 7.52 0.91 -9.58
CA LYS A 37 6.99 -0.23 -10.33
C LYS A 37 5.49 -0.01 -10.50
N GLY A 38 5.00 0.00 -11.73
CA GLY A 38 3.56 0.00 -11.98
C GLY A 38 2.91 -1.24 -11.36
N ARG A 39 1.59 -1.19 -11.14
CA ARG A 39 0.85 -2.42 -10.86
C ARG A 39 0.85 -3.24 -12.14
N ILE A 40 1.70 -4.26 -12.21
CA ILE A 40 1.59 -5.32 -13.22
C ILE A 40 0.26 -6.01 -12.91
N THR A 41 -0.75 -5.77 -13.73
CA THR A 41 -1.97 -6.58 -13.69
C THR A 41 -1.50 -8.03 -13.89
N LYS A 42 -1.93 -8.96 -13.04
CA LYS A 42 -1.51 -10.38 -13.11
C LYS A 42 -1.81 -11.05 -14.46
N GLN A 43 -2.42 -10.36 -15.41
CA GLN A 43 -2.55 -10.75 -16.82
C GLN A 43 -1.20 -10.74 -17.56
N GLU A 44 -0.21 -9.94 -17.16
CA GLU A 44 1.10 -9.85 -17.82
C GLU A 44 2.21 -10.65 -17.10
N ALA A 45 1.90 -11.27 -15.96
CA ALA A 45 2.85 -12.10 -15.22
C ALA A 45 3.19 -13.44 -15.92
N ASN A 46 2.52 -13.77 -17.03
CA ASN A 46 2.87 -14.88 -17.92
C ASN A 46 3.80 -14.48 -19.09
N VAL A 47 4.26 -13.22 -19.18
CA VAL A 47 5.36 -12.85 -20.09
C VAL A 47 6.68 -12.91 -19.31
N GLY A 48 6.97 -14.09 -18.75
CA GLY A 48 8.32 -14.43 -18.33
C GLY A 48 9.20 -14.65 -19.55
N ASN A 49 10.42 -14.15 -19.48
CA ASN A 49 11.56 -14.41 -20.38
C ASN A 49 11.51 -13.82 -21.79
N ARG A 50 12.00 -12.58 -21.92
CA ARG A 50 12.95 -12.25 -23.00
C ARG A 50 14.26 -11.79 -22.38
N GLN A 51 15.03 -12.78 -21.94
CA GLN A 51 16.45 -12.63 -21.65
C GLN A 51 17.17 -12.20 -22.94
N GLY A 52 18.20 -11.37 -22.78
CA GLY A 52 19.32 -11.30 -23.72
C GLY A 52 19.41 -10.02 -24.52
N TYR A 53 20.28 -9.11 -24.08
CA TYR A 53 20.96 -8.19 -24.98
C TYR A 53 21.73 -9.03 -26.01
N SER A 54 21.32 -9.04 -27.27
CA SER A 54 22.11 -9.62 -28.37
C SER A 54 23.26 -8.66 -28.68
N GLN A 55 24.49 -9.07 -28.38
CA GLN A 55 25.70 -8.37 -28.83
C GLN A 55 25.76 -8.45 -30.37
N ALA A 56 25.97 -7.30 -31.01
CA ALA A 56 26.20 -7.20 -32.44
C ALA A 56 27.68 -7.51 -32.74
N ALA A 57 27.91 -8.32 -33.78
CA ALA A 57 29.21 -8.61 -34.36
C ALA A 57 29.58 -7.55 -35.42
#